data_AF-G9ER48-F1
#
_entry.id   AF-G9ER48-F1
#
_cell.length_a   1.000
_cell.length_b   1.000
_cell.length_c   1.000
_cell.angle_alpha   90.00
_cell.angle_beta   90.00
_cell.angle_gamma   90.00
#
_symmetry.space_group_name_H-M   'P 1'
#
loop_
_entity.id
_entity.type
_entity.pdbx_description
1 polymer ?
#
loop_
_entity_poly.entity_id
_entity_poly.type
_entity_poly.pdbx_seq_one_letter_code
_entity_poly.pdbx_strand_id
1 'polypeptide(L)'
;MFHIQEMVKYGQQTKTVTVSERLPHFITVPCTLEVSYWVEAIEDFYLIHLHVHGALQLQCQRCLDEFNYAYDNNTTIAICRDEERAEKLLEQYECIVSPSFQVDLDDLIIDELHLYAPQFHPEITDCRSEINQFLTEKNDSY
;
A
#
# COMPACT_ATOMS: atom_id res chain seq x y z
N MET A 1 -14.48 8.86 5.10
CA MET A 1 -13.75 10.14 5.20
C MET A 1 -13.64 10.61 6.66
N PHE A 2 -12.42 10.76 7.18
CA PHE A 2 -12.18 11.22 8.56
C PHE A 2 -11.37 12.51 8.58
N HIS A 3 -11.63 13.36 9.58
CA HIS A 3 -10.84 14.57 9.82
C HIS A 3 -9.57 14.21 10.61
N ILE A 4 -8.42 14.36 9.96
CA ILE A 4 -7.13 13.95 10.53
C ILE A 4 -6.82 14.68 11.84
N GLN A 5 -7.25 15.94 11.94
CA GLN A 5 -7.08 16.78 13.12
C GLN A 5 -7.73 16.20 14.38
N GLU A 6 -8.84 15.48 14.23
CA GLU A 6 -9.51 14.82 15.35
C GLU A 6 -8.81 13.51 15.71
N MET A 7 -8.32 12.79 14.71
CA MET A 7 -7.65 11.49 14.85
C MET A 7 -6.39 11.55 15.71
N VAL A 8 -5.68 12.69 15.74
CA VAL A 8 -4.53 12.93 16.63
C VAL A 8 -4.87 12.64 18.10
N LYS A 9 -6.13 12.83 18.52
CA LYS A 9 -6.57 12.64 19.91
C LYS A 9 -6.93 11.20 20.26
N TYR A 10 -7.17 10.35 19.26
CA TYR A 10 -7.68 8.99 19.48
C TYR A 10 -6.58 7.94 19.60
N GLY A 11 -5.30 8.33 19.51
CA GLY A 11 -4.18 7.40 19.59
C GLY A 11 -4.23 6.34 18.49
N GLN A 12 -3.69 5.15 18.75
CA GLN A 12 -3.74 4.05 17.79
C GLN A 12 -5.13 3.44 17.70
N GLN A 13 -5.60 3.30 16.47
CA GLN A 13 -6.87 2.69 16.10
C GLN A 13 -6.61 1.46 15.25
N THR A 14 -7.45 0.43 15.39
CA THR A 14 -7.41 -0.75 14.53
C THR A 14 -8.79 -1.00 13.96
N LYS A 15 -8.86 -1.24 12.65
CA LYS A 15 -10.10 -1.46 11.92
C LYS A 15 -9.90 -2.57 10.90
N THR A 16 -10.91 -3.42 10.75
CA THR A 16 -10.98 -4.36 9.63
C THR A 16 -11.68 -3.69 8.45
N VAL A 17 -11.05 -3.70 7.29
CA VAL A 17 -11.54 -3.08 6.06
C VAL A 17 -11.64 -4.15 4.97
N THR A 18 -12.77 -4.19 4.27
CA THR A 18 -12.94 -5.05 3.09
C THR A 18 -12.85 -4.17 1.85
N VAL A 19 -11.85 -4.43 1.01
CA VAL A 19 -11.62 -3.70 -0.24
C VAL A 19 -12.10 -4.58 -1.38
N SER A 20 -13.13 -4.13 -2.08
CA SER A 20 -13.73 -4.85 -3.22
C SER A 20 -13.71 -4.06 -4.53
N GLU A 21 -13.38 -2.78 -4.46
CA GLU A 21 -13.42 -1.86 -5.60
C GLU A 21 -12.05 -1.21 -5.78
N ARG A 22 -11.74 -0.82 -7.04
CA ARG A 22 -10.47 -0.19 -7.41
C ARG A 22 -9.24 -0.97 -6.94
N LEU A 23 -9.32 -2.30 -6.85
CA LEU A 23 -8.16 -3.13 -6.55
C LEU A 23 -7.16 -3.06 -7.72
N PRO A 24 -5.84 -3.18 -7.45
CA PRO A 24 -4.87 -3.41 -8.49
C PRO A 24 -5.26 -4.63 -9.34
N HIS A 25 -5.02 -4.58 -10.65
CA HIS A 25 -5.49 -5.61 -11.59
C HIS A 25 -4.97 -7.02 -11.31
N PHE A 26 -3.91 -7.14 -10.51
CA PHE A 26 -3.28 -8.40 -10.12
C PHE A 26 -3.82 -8.94 -8.80
N ILE A 27 -4.73 -8.25 -8.11
CA ILE A 27 -5.49 -8.78 -6.97
C ILE A 27 -6.81 -9.29 -7.52
N THR A 28 -7.02 -10.61 -7.49
CA THR A 28 -8.10 -11.24 -8.28
C THR A 28 -9.45 -11.27 -7.58
N VAL A 29 -9.47 -11.07 -6.26
CA VAL A 29 -10.68 -11.13 -5.44
C VAL A 29 -10.70 -10.01 -4.39
N PRO A 30 -11.88 -9.61 -3.90
CA PRO A 30 -11.99 -8.75 -2.72
C PRO A 30 -11.21 -9.30 -1.53
N CYS A 31 -10.41 -8.45 -0.89
CA CYS A 31 -9.62 -8.83 0.27
C CYS A 31 -10.15 -8.15 1.54
N THR A 32 -9.93 -8.80 2.68
CA THR A 32 -10.22 -8.24 3.99
C THR A 32 -8.89 -8.06 4.72
N LEU A 33 -8.60 -6.82 5.10
CA LEU A 33 -7.35 -6.39 5.69
C LEU A 33 -7.60 -5.84 7.08
N GLU A 34 -6.71 -6.13 8.00
CA GLU A 34 -6.67 -5.48 9.30
C GLU A 34 -5.69 -4.32 9.22
N VAL A 35 -6.17 -3.15 9.64
CA VAL A 35 -5.48 -1.88 9.45
C VAL A 35 -5.37 -1.20 10.79
N SER A 36 -4.13 -1.05 11.24
CA SER A 36 -3.80 -0.25 12.41
C SER A 36 -3.25 1.09 11.96
N TYR A 37 -3.78 2.19 12.49
CA TYR A 37 -3.32 3.51 12.15
C TYR A 37 -3.32 4.46 13.33
N TRP A 38 -2.43 5.45 13.29
CA TRP A 38 -2.42 6.57 14.22
C TRP A 38 -1.91 7.82 13.52
N VAL A 39 -2.25 8.97 14.10
CA VAL A 39 -1.92 10.28 13.51
C VAL A 39 -1.02 11.05 14.45
N GLU A 40 0.10 11.54 13.91
CA GLU A 40 0.98 12.50 14.55
C GLU A 40 0.73 13.90 13.98
N ALA A 41 0.66 14.90 14.85
CA ALA A 41 0.65 16.29 14.43
C ALA A 41 2.08 16.82 14.42
N ILE A 42 2.56 17.21 13.25
CA ILE A 42 3.81 17.94 13.05
C ILE A 42 3.46 19.42 12.81
N GLU A 43 4.39 20.35 13.04
CA GLU A 43 4.13 21.79 13.12
C GLU A 43 3.13 22.33 12.09
N ASP A 44 3.27 21.96 10.81
CA ASP A 44 2.45 22.45 9.70
C ASP A 44 1.85 21.34 8.80
N PHE A 45 2.01 20.07 9.16
CA PHE A 45 1.45 18.92 8.46
C PHE A 45 1.14 17.77 9.43
N TYR A 46 0.48 16.71 8.96
CA TYR A 46 0.18 15.54 9.77
C TYR A 46 0.88 14.30 9.21
N LEU A 47 1.31 13.39 10.07
CA LEU A 47 1.76 12.07 9.65
C LEU A 47 0.69 11.05 10.01
N ILE A 48 0.33 10.22 9.04
CA ILE A 48 -0.46 9.02 9.26
C ILE A 48 0.50 7.85 9.20
N HIS A 49 0.63 7.14 10.32
CA HIS A 49 1.32 5.87 10.36
C HIS A 49 0.29 4.79 10.16
N LEU A 50 0.51 3.97 9.15
CA LEU A 50 -0.41 2.96 8.67
C LEU A 50 0.30 1.61 8.69
N HIS A 51 -0.35 0.60 9.27
CA HIS A 51 0.07 -0.78 9.27
C HIS A 51 -1.08 -1.61 8.72
N VAL A 52 -0.88 -2.19 7.54
CA VAL A 52 -1.89 -3.00 6.85
C VAL A 52 -1.39 -4.42 6.76
N HIS A 53 -2.19 -5.36 7.25
CA HIS A 53 -1.88 -6.77 7.14
C HIS A 53 -3.11 -7.61 6.79
N GLY A 54 -2.87 -8.73 6.11
CA GLY A 54 -3.91 -9.67 5.71
C GLY A 54 -3.50 -10.57 4.57
N ALA A 55 -4.39 -11.48 4.18
CA ALA A 55 -4.14 -12.40 3.07
C ALA A 55 -4.61 -11.76 1.75
N LEU A 56 -3.72 -11.71 0.77
CA LEU A 56 -4.03 -11.32 -0.60
C LEU A 56 -4.00 -12.55 -1.52
N GLN A 57 -5.01 -12.68 -2.36
CA GLN A 57 -4.98 -13.62 -3.49
C GLN A 57 -4.57 -12.83 -4.73
N LEU A 58 -3.39 -13.14 -5.24
CA LEU A 58 -2.69 -12.39 -6.27
C LEU A 58 -2.52 -13.23 -7.52
N GLN A 59 -2.42 -12.59 -8.67
CA GLN A 59 -2.03 -13.21 -9.93
C GLN A 59 -0.64 -12.72 -10.34
N CYS A 60 0.30 -13.65 -10.41
CA CYS A 60 1.67 -13.38 -10.79
C CYS A 60 1.74 -12.85 -12.22
N GLN A 61 2.23 -11.63 -12.41
CA GLN A 61 2.33 -10.97 -13.72
C GLN A 61 3.44 -11.56 -14.62
N ARG A 62 4.21 -12.55 -14.13
CA ARG A 62 5.20 -13.30 -14.94
C ARG A 62 4.62 -14.56 -15.57
N CYS A 63 3.95 -15.39 -14.77
CA CYS A 63 3.46 -16.71 -15.20
C CYS A 63 1.94 -16.83 -15.26
N LEU A 64 1.22 -15.79 -14.83
CA LEU A 64 -0.24 -15.70 -14.76
C LEU A 64 -0.91 -16.69 -13.79
N ASP A 65 -0.11 -17.39 -12.97
CA ASP A 65 -0.62 -18.23 -11.90
C ASP A 65 -1.09 -17.42 -10.70
N GLU A 66 -2.10 -17.94 -10.03
CA GLU A 66 -2.59 -17.39 -8.77
C GLU A 66 -1.77 -17.90 -7.59
N PHE A 67 -1.53 -17.03 -6.62
CA PHE A 67 -0.86 -17.36 -5.38
C PHE A 67 -1.42 -16.55 -4.22
N ASN A 68 -1.28 -17.11 -3.02
CA ASN A 68 -1.64 -16.41 -1.78
C ASN A 68 -0.39 -15.74 -1.20
N TYR A 69 -0.55 -14.49 -0.79
CA TYR A 69 0.51 -13.72 -0.15
C TYR A 69 0.03 -13.18 1.19
N ALA A 70 0.81 -13.43 2.25
CA ALA A 70 0.58 -12.82 3.54
C ALA A 70 1.14 -11.39 3.50
N TYR A 71 0.27 -10.43 3.24
CA TYR A 71 0.63 -9.02 3.18
C TYR A 71 0.78 -8.47 4.59
N ASP A 72 1.86 -7.77 4.83
CA ASP A 72 2.17 -7.08 6.07
C ASP A 72 3.10 -5.91 5.72
N ASN A 73 2.57 -4.70 5.77
CA ASN A 73 3.28 -3.51 5.32
C ASN A 73 3.04 -2.33 6.27
N ASN A 74 4.11 -1.55 6.47
CA ASN A 74 4.07 -0.34 7.28
C ASN A 74 4.39 0.86 6.37
N THR A 75 3.50 1.84 6.34
CA THR A 75 3.65 3.05 5.54
C THR A 75 3.45 4.28 6.42
N THR A 76 4.25 5.32 6.17
CA THR A 76 4.07 6.62 6.82
C THR A 76 3.76 7.65 5.75
N ILE A 77 2.61 8.31 5.87
CA ILE A 77 2.07 9.21 4.86
C ILE A 77 1.95 10.61 5.46
N ALA A 78 2.59 11.59 4.84
CA ALA A 78 2.47 13.00 5.18
C ALA A 78 1.26 13.63 4.51
N ILE A 79 0.39 14.25 5.31
CA ILE A 79 -0.77 14.99 4.83
C ILE A 79 -0.47 16.47 4.83
N CYS A 80 -0.28 17.00 3.63
CA CYS A 80 0.12 18.36 3.36
C CYS A 80 -1.09 19.20 2.96
N ARG A 81 -1.09 20.50 3.30
CA ARG A 81 -2.16 21.41 2.88
C ARG A 81 -2.08 21.77 1.40
N ASP A 82 -0.87 21.84 0.87
CA ASP A 82 -0.55 22.31 -0.47
C ASP A 82 0.62 21.52 -1.09
N GLU A 83 0.79 21.70 -2.40
CA GLU A 83 1.82 21.04 -3.20
C GLU A 83 3.23 21.49 -2.81
N GLU A 84 3.43 22.78 -2.49
CA GLU A 84 4.75 23.30 -2.10
C GLU A 84 5.28 22.57 -0.86
N ARG A 85 4.40 22.29 0.12
CA ARG A 85 4.80 21.53 1.30
C ARG A 85 5.05 20.07 1.00
N ALA A 86 4.22 19.45 0.16
CA ALA A 86 4.41 18.07 -0.27
C ALA A 86 5.76 17.90 -0.96
N GLU A 87 6.12 18.76 -1.91
CA GLU A 87 7.42 18.71 -2.62
C GLU A 87 8.61 18.68 -1.66
N LYS A 88 8.56 19.45 -0.57
CA LYS A 88 9.63 19.48 0.44
C LYS A 88 9.72 18.19 1.28
N LEU A 89 8.66 17.40 1.32
CA LEU A 89 8.55 16.20 2.16
C LEU A 89 8.63 14.89 1.35
N LEU A 90 8.45 14.95 0.03
CA LEU A 90 8.48 13.79 -0.88
C LEU A 90 9.77 12.96 -0.80
N GLU A 91 10.89 13.55 -0.37
CA GLU A 91 12.15 12.80 -0.18
C GLU A 91 12.13 11.87 1.04
N GLN A 92 11.22 12.11 1.99
CA GLN A 92 11.20 11.42 3.28
C GLN A 92 9.91 10.60 3.48
N TYR A 93 8.80 11.05 2.90
CA TYR A 93 7.48 10.47 3.11
C TYR A 93 6.68 10.41 1.82
N GLU A 94 5.79 9.42 1.74
CA GLU A 94 4.66 9.49 0.80
C GLU A 94 3.79 10.69 1.18
N CYS A 95 3.35 11.47 0.20
CA CYS A 95 2.65 12.73 0.46
C CYS A 95 1.26 12.76 -0.16
N ILE A 96 0.27 13.21 0.60
CA ILE A 96 -1.09 13.49 0.13
C ILE A 96 -1.39 14.96 0.37
N VAL A 97 -1.79 15.66 -0.69
CA VAL A 97 -2.23 17.05 -0.60
C VAL A 97 -3.73 17.09 -0.33
N SER A 98 -4.11 17.54 0.87
CA SER A 98 -5.51 17.70 1.28
C SER A 98 -5.68 19.07 1.97
N PRO A 99 -6.21 20.09 1.25
CA PRO A 99 -6.43 21.42 1.83
C PRO A 99 -7.35 21.42 3.06
N SER A 100 -8.28 20.46 3.14
CA SER A 100 -9.21 20.28 4.25
C SER A 100 -8.73 19.30 5.32
N PHE A 101 -7.55 18.67 5.15
CA PHE A 101 -7.06 17.56 5.98
C PHE A 101 -8.10 16.45 6.18
N GLN A 102 -8.89 16.21 5.13
CA GLN A 102 -9.80 15.08 5.05
C GLN A 102 -9.19 14.05 4.12
N VAL A 103 -9.12 12.81 4.60
CA VAL A 103 -8.71 11.64 3.81
C VAL A 103 -9.68 10.50 4.07
N ASP A 104 -9.79 9.59 3.11
CA ASP A 104 -10.50 8.33 3.30
C ASP A 104 -9.52 7.20 3.57
N LEU A 105 -9.73 6.47 4.66
CA LEU A 105 -8.87 5.33 5.00
C LEU A 105 -8.93 4.26 3.91
N ASP A 106 -10.10 4.06 3.30
CA ASP A 106 -10.28 3.05 2.27
C ASP A 106 -9.47 3.42 1.01
N ASP A 107 -9.44 4.71 0.64
CA ASP A 107 -8.59 5.21 -0.45
C ASP A 107 -7.10 5.05 -0.12
N LEU A 108 -6.67 5.34 1.13
CA LEU A 108 -5.27 5.15 1.55
C LEU A 108 -4.83 3.69 1.40
N ILE A 109 -5.67 2.74 1.84
CA ILE A 109 -5.38 1.31 1.75
C ILE A 109 -5.31 0.89 0.27
N ILE A 110 -6.22 1.40 -0.57
CA ILE A 110 -6.22 1.11 -2.00
C ILE A 110 -4.91 1.59 -2.64
N ASP A 111 -4.49 2.82 -2.36
CA ASP A 111 -3.25 3.38 -2.91
C ASP A 111 -2.02 2.61 -2.42
N GLU A 112 -2.00 2.21 -1.14
CA GLU A 112 -0.94 1.35 -0.57
C GLU A 112 -0.82 0.01 -1.31
N LEU A 113 -1.95 -0.65 -1.58
CA LEU A 113 -1.95 -1.90 -2.35
C LEU A 113 -1.43 -1.70 -3.78
N HIS A 114 -1.71 -0.57 -4.42
CA HIS A 114 -1.15 -0.28 -5.74
C HIS A 114 0.37 -0.06 -5.71
N LEU A 115 0.87 0.58 -4.66
CA LEU A 115 2.28 0.95 -4.53
C LEU A 115 3.15 -0.23 -4.09
N TYR A 116 2.66 -1.04 -3.14
CA TYR A 116 3.50 -1.99 -2.41
C TYR A 116 3.08 -3.46 -2.54
N ALA A 117 1.87 -3.78 -3.03
CA ALA A 117 1.50 -5.19 -3.17
C ALA A 117 2.37 -5.86 -4.26
N PRO A 118 2.85 -7.09 -4.00
CA PRO A 118 3.77 -7.76 -4.92
C PRO A 118 3.04 -8.20 -6.20
N GLN A 119 3.61 -7.85 -7.35
CA GLN A 119 3.07 -8.25 -8.66
C GLN A 119 3.51 -9.65 -9.09
N PHE A 120 4.49 -10.24 -8.39
CA PHE A 120 5.13 -11.50 -8.74
C PHE A 120 5.25 -12.38 -7.50
N HIS A 121 5.49 -13.68 -7.73
CA HIS A 121 5.98 -14.53 -6.66
C HIS A 121 7.26 -13.95 -6.04
N PRO A 122 7.47 -14.14 -4.72
CA PRO A 122 8.69 -13.71 -4.05
C PRO A 122 9.94 -14.28 -4.72
N GLU A 123 9.92 -15.58 -5.02
CA GLU A 123 10.99 -16.27 -5.72
C GLU A 123 10.62 -16.56 -7.18
N ILE A 124 11.58 -16.37 -8.09
CA ILE A 124 11.38 -16.68 -9.51
C ILE A 124 11.07 -18.16 -9.69
N THR A 125 11.70 -19.03 -8.90
CA THR A 125 11.51 -20.49 -8.94
C THR A 125 10.08 -20.94 -8.71
N ASP A 126 9.26 -20.11 -8.05
CA ASP A 126 7.85 -20.40 -7.80
C ASP A 126 6.98 -20.11 -9.03
N CYS A 127 7.50 -19.40 -10.04
CA CYS A 127 6.85 -19.28 -11.34
C CYS A 127 6.93 -20.62 -12.11
N ARG A 128 6.01 -20.82 -13.07
CA ARG A 128 6.03 -22.00 -13.94
C ARG A 128 7.41 -22.21 -14.56
N SER A 129 7.87 -23.45 -14.54
CA SER A 129 9.19 -23.88 -15.03
C SER A 129 9.44 -23.50 -16.49
N GLU A 130 8.40 -23.48 -17.33
CA GLU A 130 8.46 -23.05 -18.74
C GLU A 130 8.84 -21.57 -18.87
N ILE A 131 8.34 -20.72 -17.96
CA ILE A 131 8.64 -19.28 -17.91
C ILE A 131 10.02 -19.04 -17.30
N ASN A 132 10.40 -19.86 -16.30
CA ASN A 132 11.69 -19.72 -15.64
C ASN A 132 12.86 -19.85 -16.60
N GLN A 133 12.80 -20.78 -17.58
CA GLN A 133 13.84 -20.93 -18.60
C GLN A 133 14.13 -19.60 -19.33
N PHE A 134 13.08 -18.88 -19.75
CA PHE A 134 13.25 -17.58 -20.42
C PHE A 134 13.68 -16.45 -19.48
N LEU A 135 13.32 -16.50 -18.20
CA LEU A 135 13.69 -15.48 -17.21
C LEU A 135 15.13 -15.63 -16.73
N THR A 136 15.65 -16.85 -16.59
CA THR A 136 17.03 -17.10 -16.12
C THR A 136 18.07 -17.07 -17.24
N GLU A 137 17.74 -17.46 -18.47
CA GLU A 137 18.70 -17.46 -19.60
C GLU A 137 19.23 -16.06 -19.97
N LYS A 138 18.53 -14.99 -19.62
CA LYS A 138 18.99 -13.61 -19.86
C LYS A 138 20.00 -13.09 -18.84
N ASN A 139 20.21 -13.76 -17.71
CA ASN A 139 21.14 -13.28 -16.68
C ASN A 139 22.60 -13.69 -16.91
N ASP A 140 22.89 -14.60 -17.84
CA ASP A 140 24.26 -15.11 -18.13
C ASP A 140 24.96 -14.41 -19.30
N SER A 141 24.54 -13.19 -19.66
CA SER A 141 25.20 -12.40 -20.72
C SER A 141 25.58 -10.99 -20.26
N TYR A 142 26.53 -10.92 -19.32
CA TYR A 142 27.38 -9.76 -19.07
C TYR A 142 28.81 -10.18 -18.72
#